data_AF-A0A4V4HY72-F1
#
_entry.id   AF-A0A4V4HY72-F1
#
_cell.length_a   1.000
_cell.length_b   1.000
_cell.length_c   1.000
_cell.angle_alpha   90.00
_cell.angle_beta   90.00
_cell.angle_gamma   90.00
#
_symmetry.space_group_name_H-M   'P 1'
#
loop_
_entity.id
_entity.type
_entity.pdbx_description
1 polymer ?
#
loop_
_entity_poly.entity_id
_entity_poly.type
_entity_poly.pdbx_seq_one_letter_code
_entity_poly.pdbx_strand_id
1 'polypeptide(L)'
;MSMEQLIDLFELADKYDVEVLRKYIDRAFYRLATHHLDAFRANSKHQNTFYECIARTCGPGALQAADNRLQSTVIQLCCEYCRPLFRDWRFLQLYNEGELFDEKQAIALLQLDKRIRSNNYYGIQSSKLDRLWKYPRITRRDWDTKTRNMFGLFNDGRFSDITICIGGGLKIFAHKAVPASYSTCFQKKLERTPSIDSIDLGIKGSHAAMKAFLKDFYMTDTYSESECSVQFYADLYLLATHLGREDIAPFYLDRFSALLSKEPFTYDYIACLETNCGPVYSRYSESTLSEVVFQQVLHRVRSLRESRDYPPSYFARALQCGTVFNGRFAARFASEVLSSLVMEVQRT
;
A
#
# COMPACT_ATOMS: atom_id res chain seq x y z
N MET A 1 -3.82 -19.37 -2.38
CA MET A 1 -3.48 -19.68 -3.79
C MET A 1 -1.98 -19.45 -3.94
N SER A 2 -1.23 -20.42 -4.45
CA SER A 2 0.23 -20.28 -4.64
C SER A 2 0.55 -19.46 -5.89
N MET A 3 1.80 -18.99 -6.02
CA MET A 3 2.27 -18.29 -7.22
C MET A 3 2.14 -19.17 -8.48
N GLU A 4 2.42 -20.47 -8.37
CA GLU A 4 2.25 -21.45 -9.46
C GLU A 4 0.79 -21.56 -9.92
N GLN A 5 -0.15 -21.66 -8.97
CA GLN A 5 -1.59 -21.70 -9.27
C GLN A 5 -2.08 -20.43 -9.96
N LEU A 6 -1.47 -19.28 -9.64
CA LEU A 6 -1.76 -18.03 -10.33
C LEU A 6 -1.22 -18.02 -11.75
N ILE A 7 -0.03 -18.59 -12.00
CA ILE A 7 0.50 -18.76 -13.36
C ILE A 7 -0.40 -19.70 -14.17
N ASP A 8 -0.81 -20.85 -13.61
CA ASP A 8 -1.75 -21.78 -14.25
C ASP A 8 -3.06 -21.09 -14.64
N LEU A 9 -3.61 -20.30 -13.72
CA LEU A 9 -4.86 -19.57 -13.94
C LEU A 9 -4.67 -18.45 -14.97
N PHE A 10 -3.49 -17.82 -15.03
CA PHE A 10 -3.17 -16.81 -16.02
C PHE A 10 -3.10 -17.43 -17.42
N GLU A 11 -2.43 -18.57 -17.57
CA GLU A 11 -2.36 -19.32 -18.82
C GLU A 11 -3.76 -19.74 -19.30
N LEU A 12 -4.63 -20.19 -18.39
CA LEU A 12 -6.03 -20.48 -18.71
C LEU A 12 -6.79 -19.22 -19.13
N ALA A 13 -6.63 -18.12 -18.41
CA ALA A 13 -7.29 -16.85 -18.73
C ALA A 13 -6.78 -16.28 -20.07
N ASP A 14 -5.52 -16.50 -20.44
CA ASP A 14 -4.96 -16.17 -21.74
C ASP A 14 -5.55 -17.05 -22.84
N LYS A 15 -5.60 -18.36 -22.62
CA LYS A 15 -6.18 -19.34 -23.56
C LYS A 15 -7.65 -19.07 -23.89
N TYR A 16 -8.45 -18.65 -22.91
CA TYR A 16 -9.89 -18.36 -23.09
C TYR A 16 -10.18 -16.87 -23.36
N ASP A 17 -9.15 -16.07 -23.60
CA ASP A 17 -9.22 -14.63 -23.83
C ASP A 17 -10.02 -13.81 -22.78
N VAL A 18 -9.86 -14.12 -21.50
CA VAL A 18 -10.54 -13.42 -20.39
C VAL A 18 -9.65 -12.31 -19.83
N GLU A 19 -9.66 -11.13 -20.48
CA GLU A 19 -8.75 -10.01 -20.13
C GLU A 19 -8.88 -9.54 -18.67
N VAL A 20 -10.11 -9.48 -18.13
CA VAL A 20 -10.36 -9.04 -16.75
C VAL A 20 -9.72 -9.99 -15.74
N LEU A 21 -9.79 -11.29 -16.02
CA LEU A 21 -9.21 -12.32 -15.17
C LEU A 21 -7.67 -12.28 -15.24
N ARG A 22 -7.08 -12.11 -16.42
CA ARG A 22 -5.62 -11.90 -16.57
C ARG A 22 -5.11 -10.73 -15.74
N LYS A 23 -5.81 -9.59 -15.76
CA LYS A 23 -5.46 -8.40 -14.95
C LYS A 23 -5.55 -8.66 -13.45
N TYR A 24 -6.59 -9.37 -13.01
CA TYR A 24 -6.76 -9.71 -11.61
C TYR A 24 -5.64 -10.63 -11.13
N ILE A 25 -5.29 -11.64 -11.93
CA ILE A 25 -4.26 -12.63 -11.64
C ILE A 25 -2.88 -11.99 -11.60
N ASP A 26 -2.54 -11.14 -12.58
CA ASP A 26 -1.27 -10.41 -12.62
C ASP A 26 -1.06 -9.55 -11.35
N ARG A 27 -2.11 -8.86 -10.90
CA ARG A 27 -2.09 -8.09 -9.64
C ARG A 27 -1.97 -8.97 -8.41
N ALA A 28 -2.69 -10.08 -8.35
CA ALA A 28 -2.60 -11.04 -7.26
C ALA A 28 -1.20 -11.66 -7.18
N PHE A 29 -0.60 -11.96 -8.35
CA PHE A 29 0.76 -12.47 -8.47
C PHE A 29 1.78 -11.45 -7.99
N TYR A 30 1.72 -10.20 -8.47
CA TYR A 30 2.64 -9.14 -8.03
C TYR A 30 2.65 -8.98 -6.50
N ARG A 31 1.45 -8.92 -5.88
CA ARG A 31 1.31 -8.76 -4.43
C ARG A 31 1.87 -9.95 -3.66
N LEU A 32 1.53 -11.18 -4.08
CA LEU A 32 2.01 -12.39 -3.43
C LEU A 32 3.53 -12.52 -3.55
N ALA A 33 4.08 -12.30 -4.75
CA ALA A 33 5.51 -12.36 -5.02
C ALA A 33 6.29 -11.31 -4.24
N THR A 34 5.80 -10.06 -4.15
CA THR A 34 6.41 -8.99 -3.35
C THR A 34 6.51 -9.40 -1.88
N HIS A 35 5.43 -9.92 -1.31
CA HIS A 35 5.42 -10.38 0.09
C HIS A 35 6.44 -11.51 0.35
N HIS A 36 6.53 -12.47 -0.58
CA HIS A 36 7.53 -13.55 -0.49
C HIS A 36 8.96 -13.02 -0.61
N LEU A 37 9.21 -12.08 -1.51
CA LEU A 37 10.53 -11.48 -1.74
C LEU A 37 10.97 -10.55 -0.59
N ASP A 38 10.04 -9.87 0.07
CA ASP A 38 10.30 -9.09 1.27
C ASP A 38 10.65 -9.99 2.47
N ALA A 39 9.91 -11.09 2.65
CA ALA A 39 10.24 -12.09 3.66
C ALA A 39 11.62 -12.72 3.41
N PHE A 40 11.93 -13.02 2.15
CA PHE A 40 13.25 -13.52 1.73
C PHE A 40 14.37 -12.49 1.97
N ARG A 41 14.12 -11.21 1.67
CA ARG A 41 15.06 -10.12 1.94
C ARG A 41 15.35 -9.96 3.44
N ALA A 42 14.34 -10.16 4.29
CA ALA A 42 14.47 -10.06 5.74
C ALA A 42 15.14 -11.30 6.37
N ASN A 43 14.98 -12.49 5.78
CA ASN A 43 15.53 -13.74 6.29
C ASN A 43 16.01 -14.67 5.17
N SER A 44 17.33 -14.75 4.98
CA SER A 44 17.98 -15.53 3.90
C SER A 44 17.86 -17.05 4.04
N LYS A 45 17.24 -17.56 5.11
CA LYS A 45 16.94 -19.01 5.27
C LYS A 45 15.57 -19.40 4.71
N HIS A 46 14.75 -18.43 4.30
CA HIS A 46 13.45 -18.72 3.68
C HIS A 46 13.66 -19.33 2.30
N GLN A 47 13.03 -20.48 2.01
CA GLN A 47 13.06 -21.04 0.66
C GLN A 47 12.33 -20.08 -0.29
N ASN A 48 13.06 -19.58 -1.29
CA ASN A 48 12.51 -18.68 -2.27
C ASN A 48 11.91 -19.48 -3.43
N THR A 49 10.60 -19.65 -3.43
CA THR A 49 9.84 -20.33 -4.49
C THR A 49 9.58 -19.43 -5.71
N PHE A 50 10.13 -18.21 -5.71
CA PHE A 50 10.00 -17.28 -6.82
C PHE A 50 10.84 -17.70 -8.03
N TYR A 51 11.90 -18.50 -7.84
CA TYR A 51 12.78 -18.92 -8.93
C TYR A 51 12.06 -19.83 -9.93
N GLU A 52 11.25 -20.75 -9.41
CA GLU A 52 10.40 -21.61 -10.24
C GLU A 52 9.40 -20.78 -11.06
N CYS A 53 8.91 -19.66 -10.52
CA CYS A 53 8.03 -18.73 -11.23
C CYS A 53 8.76 -17.96 -12.34
N ILE A 54 10.01 -17.55 -12.09
CA ILE A 54 10.86 -16.89 -13.09
C ILE A 54 11.10 -17.84 -14.27
N ALA A 55 11.57 -19.06 -14.01
CA ALA A 55 11.84 -20.05 -15.05
C ALA A 55 10.58 -20.35 -15.88
N ARG A 56 9.42 -20.42 -15.23
CA ARG A 56 8.15 -20.77 -15.90
C ARG A 56 7.57 -19.63 -16.76
N THR A 57 7.84 -18.38 -16.43
CA THR A 57 7.26 -17.21 -17.13
C THR A 57 8.25 -16.50 -18.06
N CYS A 58 9.53 -16.54 -17.73
CA CYS A 58 10.60 -15.82 -18.41
C CYS A 58 11.71 -16.75 -18.94
N GLY A 59 11.71 -18.02 -18.55
CA GLY A 59 12.73 -18.98 -18.95
C GLY A 59 12.56 -19.51 -20.37
N PRO A 60 13.55 -20.27 -20.88
CA PRO A 60 13.58 -20.76 -22.25
C PRO A 60 12.44 -21.73 -22.60
N GLY A 61 11.86 -22.40 -21.60
CA GLY A 61 10.69 -23.28 -21.74
C GLY A 61 9.35 -22.61 -21.44
N ALA A 62 9.32 -21.29 -21.20
CA ALA A 62 8.10 -20.59 -20.84
C ALA A 62 7.07 -20.61 -21.98
N LEU A 63 5.81 -20.85 -21.62
CA LEU A 63 4.70 -20.74 -22.58
C LEU A 63 4.59 -19.29 -23.05
N GLN A 64 4.66 -19.08 -24.37
CA GLN A 64 4.49 -17.76 -24.96
C GLN A 64 3.02 -17.35 -24.91
N ALA A 65 2.63 -16.72 -23.81
CA ALA A 65 1.32 -16.12 -23.66
C ALA A 65 1.12 -14.98 -24.68
N ALA A 66 -0.11 -14.83 -25.17
CA ALA A 66 -0.48 -13.69 -26.02
C ALA A 66 -0.45 -12.38 -25.22
N ASP A 67 -0.76 -12.44 -23.92
CA ASP A 67 -0.61 -11.34 -22.97
C ASP A 67 0.70 -11.46 -22.17
N ASN A 68 1.64 -10.54 -22.40
CA ASN A 68 2.97 -10.52 -21.78
C ASN A 68 3.03 -9.80 -20.42
N ARG A 69 1.88 -9.46 -19.83
CA ARG A 69 1.83 -8.73 -18.55
C ARG A 69 2.49 -9.50 -17.42
N LEU A 70 2.16 -10.78 -17.25
CA LEU A 70 2.73 -11.59 -16.17
C LEU A 70 4.26 -11.70 -16.27
N GLN A 71 4.76 -11.88 -17.50
CA GLN A 71 6.20 -11.88 -17.78
C GLN A 71 6.85 -10.53 -17.42
N SER A 72 6.20 -9.42 -17.77
CA SER A 72 6.69 -8.07 -17.45
C SER A 72 6.74 -7.83 -15.95
N THR A 73 5.72 -8.28 -15.22
CA THR A 73 5.61 -8.22 -13.76
C THR A 73 6.75 -9.01 -13.09
N VAL A 74 7.04 -10.21 -13.58
CA VAL A 74 8.14 -11.04 -13.06
C VAL A 74 9.50 -10.36 -13.27
N ILE A 75 9.75 -9.79 -14.46
CA ILE A 75 11.00 -9.07 -14.76
C ILE A 75 11.15 -7.84 -13.86
N GLN A 76 10.07 -7.09 -13.66
CA GLN A 76 10.07 -5.92 -12.77
C GLN A 76 10.46 -6.32 -11.35
N LEU A 77 9.86 -7.37 -10.79
CA LEU A 77 10.18 -7.88 -9.46
C LEU A 77 11.64 -8.36 -9.36
N CYS A 78 12.16 -9.02 -10.40
CA CYS A 78 13.58 -9.40 -10.46
C CYS A 78 14.52 -8.20 -10.40
N CYS A 79 14.10 -7.07 -10.96
CA CYS A 79 14.88 -5.82 -10.94
C CYS A 79 14.80 -5.13 -9.58
N GLU A 80 13.61 -5.02 -9.00
CA GLU A 80 13.38 -4.42 -7.68
C GLU A 80 14.14 -5.18 -6.57
N TYR A 81 14.17 -6.52 -6.68
CA TYR A 81 14.83 -7.40 -5.72
C TYR A 81 16.17 -7.95 -6.22
N CYS A 82 16.80 -7.30 -7.20
CA CYS A 82 18.04 -7.79 -7.81
C CYS A 82 19.13 -8.08 -6.76
N ARG A 83 19.35 -7.17 -5.81
CA ARG A 83 20.41 -7.33 -4.79
C ARG A 83 20.24 -8.57 -3.90
N PRO A 84 19.08 -8.82 -3.26
CA PRO A 84 18.88 -10.05 -2.51
C PRO A 84 18.90 -11.29 -3.41
N LEU A 85 18.36 -11.23 -4.62
CA LEU A 85 18.36 -12.36 -5.56
C LEU A 85 19.77 -12.77 -5.99
N PHE A 86 20.61 -11.82 -6.42
CA PHE A 86 22.01 -12.08 -6.82
C PHE A 86 22.95 -12.38 -5.63
N ARG A 87 22.49 -12.27 -4.38
CA ARG A 87 23.23 -12.75 -3.20
C ARG A 87 22.95 -14.21 -2.89
N ASP A 88 21.90 -14.76 -3.46
CA ASP A 88 21.54 -16.16 -3.27
C ASP A 88 22.29 -17.06 -4.23
N TRP A 89 22.93 -18.09 -3.68
CA TRP A 89 23.76 -19.00 -4.46
C TRP A 89 22.93 -19.82 -5.45
N ARG A 90 21.70 -20.19 -5.08
CA ARG A 90 20.80 -20.99 -5.94
C ARG A 90 20.29 -20.16 -7.12
N PHE A 91 19.91 -18.91 -6.89
CA PHE A 91 19.57 -17.98 -7.97
C PHE A 91 20.75 -17.78 -8.94
N LEU A 92 21.96 -17.52 -8.42
CA LEU A 92 23.16 -17.36 -9.25
C LEU A 92 23.47 -18.60 -10.09
N GLN A 93 23.31 -19.79 -9.51
CA GLN A 93 23.50 -21.04 -10.23
C GLN A 93 22.53 -21.16 -11.41
N LEU A 94 21.22 -21.05 -11.16
CA LEU A 94 20.18 -21.16 -12.19
C LEU A 94 20.28 -20.05 -13.25
N TYR A 95 20.72 -18.86 -12.85
CA TYR A 95 20.99 -17.76 -13.77
C TYR A 95 22.17 -18.07 -14.71
N ASN A 96 23.28 -18.59 -14.19
CA ASN A 96 24.47 -18.93 -14.98
C ASN A 96 24.25 -20.15 -15.89
N GLU A 97 23.40 -21.08 -15.48
CA GLU A 97 22.97 -22.24 -16.27
C GLU A 97 21.98 -21.85 -17.38
N GLY A 98 21.44 -20.62 -17.36
CA GLY A 98 20.49 -20.12 -18.37
C GLY A 98 19.06 -20.64 -18.19
N GLU A 99 18.75 -21.19 -17.02
CA GLU A 99 17.46 -21.84 -16.72
C GLU A 99 16.37 -20.84 -16.31
N LEU A 100 16.75 -19.63 -15.85
CA LEU A 100 15.81 -18.63 -15.37
C LEU A 100 15.23 -17.72 -16.46
N PHE A 101 16.06 -17.33 -17.43
CA PHE A 101 15.69 -16.32 -18.41
C PHE A 101 16.06 -16.80 -19.81
N ASP A 102 15.13 -16.66 -20.75
CA ASP A 102 15.43 -16.78 -22.16
C ASP A 102 16.42 -15.67 -22.59
N GLU A 103 17.04 -15.83 -23.76
CA GLU A 103 18.04 -14.89 -24.29
C GLU A 103 17.53 -13.44 -24.32
N LYS A 104 16.26 -13.22 -24.65
CA LYS A 104 15.66 -11.87 -24.73
C LYS A 104 15.49 -11.27 -23.34
N GLN A 105 15.03 -12.04 -22.36
CA GLN A 105 14.80 -11.56 -21.00
C GLN A 105 16.09 -11.41 -20.20
N ALA A 106 17.09 -12.26 -20.43
CA ALA A 106 18.42 -12.13 -19.84
C ALA A 106 19.10 -10.82 -20.29
N ILE A 107 18.98 -10.47 -21.58
CA ILE A 107 19.47 -9.20 -22.12
C ILE A 107 18.72 -8.01 -21.51
N ALA A 108 17.39 -8.10 -21.37
CA ALA A 108 16.58 -7.04 -20.74
C ALA A 108 16.99 -6.77 -19.28
N LEU A 109 17.28 -7.83 -18.52
CA LEU A 109 17.72 -7.76 -17.13
C LEU A 109 19.15 -7.15 -17.02
N LEU A 110 20.09 -7.57 -17.87
CA LEU A 110 21.47 -7.06 -17.90
C LEU A 110 21.58 -5.58 -18.29
N GLN A 111 20.72 -5.10 -19.18
CA GLN A 111 20.66 -3.69 -19.56
C GLN A 111 20.13 -2.80 -18.42
N LEU A 112 19.25 -3.35 -17.58
CA LEU A 112 18.69 -2.69 -16.39
C LEU A 112 19.73 -2.60 -15.27
N ASP A 113 20.45 -3.69 -15.01
CA ASP A 113 21.52 -3.77 -14.01
C ASP A 113 22.71 -2.84 -14.31
N LYS A 114 23.19 -2.78 -15.57
CA LYS A 114 24.25 -1.83 -15.98
C LYS A 114 23.85 -0.37 -15.77
N ARG A 115 22.57 -0.01 -15.97
CA ARG A 115 22.05 1.34 -15.75
C ARG A 115 21.89 1.68 -14.26
N ILE A 116 21.49 0.71 -13.44
CA ILE A 116 21.42 0.85 -11.98
C ILE A 116 22.83 1.03 -11.37
N ARG A 117 23.86 0.31 -11.87
CA ARG A 117 25.25 0.45 -11.40
C ARG A 117 25.96 1.73 -11.87
N SER A 118 25.63 2.24 -13.07
CA SER A 118 26.22 3.49 -13.60
C SER A 118 25.77 4.76 -12.88
N ASN A 119 24.66 4.68 -12.15
CA ASN A 119 24.13 5.76 -11.33
C ASN A 119 24.54 5.51 -9.87
N ASN A 120 25.68 6.09 -9.47
CA ASN A 120 26.18 5.98 -8.10
C ASN A 120 25.10 6.33 -7.06
N TYR A 121 24.79 5.29 -6.28
CA TYR A 121 24.29 5.18 -4.90
C TYR A 121 23.97 6.46 -4.09
N TYR A 122 23.20 7.42 -4.60
CA TYR A 122 22.39 8.34 -3.77
C TYR A 122 21.22 8.86 -4.61
N GLY A 123 19.99 8.54 -4.17
CA GLY A 123 18.76 9.21 -4.57
C GLY A 123 18.50 9.32 -6.07
N ILE A 124 17.84 8.32 -6.67
CA ILE A 124 17.14 8.53 -7.95
C ILE A 124 15.64 8.46 -7.72
N GLN A 125 15.00 9.60 -7.90
CA GLN A 125 13.56 9.74 -8.10
C GLN A 125 13.11 8.90 -9.30
N SER A 126 12.01 8.18 -9.11
CA SER A 126 11.30 7.32 -10.08
C SER A 126 11.16 7.93 -11.50
N SER A 127 11.10 9.25 -11.61
CA SER A 127 10.88 10.00 -12.85
C SER A 127 11.99 9.94 -13.92
N LYS A 128 13.17 9.37 -13.63
CA LYS A 128 14.24 9.18 -14.63
C LYS A 128 14.26 7.76 -15.24
N LEU A 129 13.68 6.76 -14.60
CA LEU A 129 13.55 5.39 -15.14
C LEU A 129 12.52 5.33 -16.28
N ASP A 130 11.46 6.13 -16.20
CA ASP A 130 10.41 6.25 -17.23
C ASP A 130 10.89 6.78 -18.59
N ARG A 131 12.05 7.44 -18.66
CA ARG A 131 12.52 8.10 -19.89
C ARG A 131 13.36 7.21 -20.80
N LEU A 132 13.77 6.02 -20.35
CA LEU A 132 14.83 5.22 -20.99
C LEU A 132 14.36 3.95 -21.70
N TRP A 133 13.04 3.70 -21.76
CA TRP A 133 12.43 2.63 -22.56
C TRP A 133 11.72 3.23 -23.79
N LYS A 134 12.32 3.03 -24.96
CA LYS A 134 11.70 3.22 -26.27
C LYS A 134 11.93 1.95 -27.09
N TYR A 135 10.95 1.05 -27.16
CA TYR A 135 10.63 0.19 -28.30
C TYR A 135 9.17 -0.29 -28.21
N PRO A 136 8.61 -0.78 -29.33
CA PRO A 136 7.60 -0.10 -30.10
C PRO A 136 6.30 0.16 -29.31
N ARG A 137 5.93 1.43 -29.36
CA ARG A 137 4.68 2.03 -28.92
C ARG A 137 3.45 1.15 -29.24
N ILE A 138 2.93 0.42 -28.24
CA ILE A 138 1.52 0.68 -27.87
C ILE A 138 1.54 2.15 -27.47
N THR A 139 0.97 2.99 -28.31
CA THR A 139 1.24 4.42 -28.23
C THR A 139 0.89 4.93 -26.86
N ARG A 140 1.74 5.80 -26.32
CA ARG A 140 1.42 6.68 -25.19
C ARG A 140 0.10 7.44 -25.40
N ARG A 141 -0.44 7.49 -26.62
CA ARG A 141 -1.82 7.92 -26.89
C ARG A 141 -2.89 6.96 -26.37
N ASP A 142 -2.71 5.64 -26.39
CA ASP A 142 -3.67 4.64 -25.87
C ASP A 142 -3.62 4.53 -24.35
N TRP A 143 -2.42 4.63 -23.76
CA TRP A 143 -2.24 4.73 -22.31
C TRP A 143 -2.71 6.08 -21.78
N ASP A 144 -2.31 7.19 -22.42
CA ASP A 144 -2.86 8.51 -22.09
C ASP A 144 -4.35 8.56 -22.35
N THR A 145 -4.95 7.90 -23.34
CA THR A 145 -6.43 7.97 -23.52
C THR A 145 -7.17 7.10 -22.51
N LYS A 146 -6.80 5.85 -22.22
CA LYS A 146 -7.55 5.04 -21.24
C LYS A 146 -7.38 5.51 -19.79
N THR A 147 -6.18 5.93 -19.41
CA THR A 147 -6.02 6.59 -18.13
C THR A 147 -6.62 8.01 -18.17
N ARG A 148 -6.35 8.90 -19.15
CA ARG A 148 -7.05 10.21 -19.21
C ARG A 148 -8.58 10.07 -19.22
N ASN A 149 -9.11 8.98 -19.74
CA ASN A 149 -10.55 8.70 -19.72
C ASN A 149 -11.03 8.41 -18.30
N MET A 150 -10.42 7.49 -17.52
CA MET A 150 -10.81 7.32 -16.10
C MET A 150 -10.44 8.52 -15.22
N PHE A 151 -9.32 9.19 -15.51
CA PHE A 151 -8.93 10.43 -14.85
C PHE A 151 -9.98 11.55 -15.08
N GLY A 152 -10.55 11.60 -16.29
CA GLY A 152 -11.58 12.55 -16.68
C GLY A 152 -12.99 12.18 -16.25
N LEU A 153 -13.25 10.93 -15.82
CA LEU A 153 -14.57 10.49 -15.33
C LEU A 153 -14.79 10.81 -13.85
N PHE A 154 -13.74 11.00 -13.06
CA PHE A 154 -13.91 11.36 -11.66
C PHE A 154 -14.57 12.74 -11.54
N ASN A 155 -15.73 12.79 -10.89
CA ASN A 155 -16.52 14.01 -10.72
C ASN A 155 -16.93 14.67 -12.05
N ASP A 156 -17.01 13.90 -13.13
CA ASP A 156 -17.61 14.33 -14.40
C ASP A 156 -19.06 13.87 -14.44
N GLY A 157 -19.98 14.81 -14.70
CA GLY A 157 -21.41 14.51 -14.83
C GLY A 157 -21.76 13.77 -16.12
N ARG A 158 -20.84 13.72 -17.09
CA ARG A 158 -21.04 12.96 -18.33
C ARG A 158 -20.96 11.47 -18.04
N PHE A 159 -22.03 10.75 -18.39
CA PHE A 159 -22.18 9.30 -18.16
C PHE A 159 -22.23 8.87 -16.69
N SER A 160 -22.25 9.81 -15.74
CA SER A 160 -22.48 9.51 -14.34
C SER A 160 -23.91 9.00 -14.15
N ASP A 161 -24.05 7.91 -13.43
CA ASP A 161 -25.32 7.25 -13.12
C ASP A 161 -25.61 7.27 -11.61
N ILE A 162 -24.74 7.92 -10.81
CA ILE A 162 -24.91 8.10 -9.38
C ILE A 162 -24.21 9.36 -8.85
N THR A 163 -24.83 10.00 -7.87
CA THR A 163 -24.26 11.11 -7.11
C THR A 163 -23.87 10.66 -5.71
N ILE A 164 -22.62 10.91 -5.29
CA ILE A 164 -22.17 10.65 -3.92
C ILE A 164 -22.15 11.96 -3.15
N CYS A 165 -22.96 12.05 -2.10
CA CYS A 165 -23.00 13.20 -1.21
C CYS A 165 -21.93 13.06 -0.13
N ILE A 166 -21.10 14.09 -0.02
CA ILE A 166 -20.13 14.34 1.04
C ILE A 166 -20.76 15.43 1.92
N GLY A 167 -20.69 15.32 3.25
CA GLY A 167 -21.33 16.26 4.17
C GLY A 167 -21.13 17.74 3.83
N GLY A 168 -22.04 18.61 4.31
CA GLY A 168 -22.00 20.04 4.01
C GLY A 168 -22.47 20.41 2.59
N GLY A 169 -23.23 19.53 1.93
CA GLY A 169 -23.86 19.80 0.62
C GLY A 169 -22.96 19.56 -0.59
N LEU A 170 -21.74 19.02 -0.40
CA LEU A 170 -20.82 18.67 -1.48
C LEU A 170 -21.31 17.41 -2.20
N LYS A 171 -21.28 17.43 -3.53
CA LYS A 171 -21.72 16.32 -4.38
C LYS A 171 -20.61 15.93 -5.34
N ILE A 172 -20.40 14.62 -5.50
CA ILE A 172 -19.47 14.06 -6.49
C ILE A 172 -20.24 13.19 -7.47
N PHE A 173 -20.09 13.49 -8.76
CA PHE A 173 -20.61 12.63 -9.83
C PHE A 173 -19.73 11.38 -9.97
N ALA A 174 -20.37 10.22 -10.04
CA ALA A 174 -19.69 8.93 -10.07
C ALA A 174 -20.42 7.93 -10.98
N HIS A 175 -19.80 6.76 -11.15
CA HIS A 175 -20.23 5.70 -12.07
C HIS A 175 -20.40 4.41 -11.29
N LYS A 176 -21.61 3.94 -10.98
CA LYS A 176 -21.95 2.81 -10.09
C LYS A 176 -21.03 1.61 -10.22
N ALA A 177 -20.71 1.24 -11.46
CA ALA A 177 -19.80 0.13 -11.77
C ALA A 177 -18.42 0.29 -11.11
N VAL A 178 -17.90 1.51 -11.04
CA VAL A 178 -16.58 1.81 -10.50
C VAL A 178 -16.51 1.55 -8.98
N PRO A 179 -17.26 2.25 -8.10
CA PRO A 179 -17.19 1.97 -6.67
C PRO A 179 -17.67 0.57 -6.31
N ALA A 180 -18.64 -0.01 -7.03
CA ALA A 180 -19.06 -1.41 -6.83
C ALA A 180 -17.95 -2.42 -7.12
N SER A 181 -17.06 -2.14 -8.09
CA SER A 181 -15.98 -3.06 -8.45
C SER A 181 -14.86 -3.13 -7.42
N TYR A 182 -14.74 -2.11 -6.55
CA TYR A 182 -13.65 -2.03 -5.59
C TYR A 182 -14.14 -2.11 -4.13
N SER A 183 -15.33 -1.59 -3.82
CA SER A 183 -15.87 -1.53 -2.45
C SER A 183 -17.00 -2.52 -2.25
N THR A 184 -16.83 -3.42 -1.27
CA THR A 184 -17.87 -4.38 -0.90
C THR A 184 -19.13 -3.70 -0.34
N CYS A 185 -19.00 -2.54 0.32
CA CYS A 185 -20.14 -1.77 0.81
C CYS A 185 -20.95 -1.14 -0.34
N PHE A 186 -20.27 -0.52 -1.32
CA PHE A 186 -20.95 0.01 -2.51
C PHE A 186 -21.58 -1.09 -3.34
N GLN A 187 -20.88 -2.22 -3.53
CA GLN A 187 -21.41 -3.39 -4.21
C GLN A 187 -22.73 -3.85 -3.58
N LYS A 188 -22.73 -4.16 -2.27
CA LYS A 188 -23.93 -4.62 -1.54
C LYS A 188 -25.07 -3.61 -1.59
N LYS A 189 -24.76 -2.31 -1.50
CA LYS A 189 -25.77 -1.24 -1.54
C LYS A 189 -26.42 -1.13 -2.92
N LEU A 190 -25.62 -1.21 -3.98
CA LEU A 190 -26.07 -1.10 -5.38
C LEU A 190 -26.76 -2.38 -5.88
N GLU A 191 -26.34 -3.56 -5.43
CA GLU A 191 -27.04 -4.82 -5.72
C GLU A 191 -28.45 -4.84 -5.12
N ARG A 192 -28.61 -4.33 -3.90
CA ARG A 192 -29.91 -4.24 -3.23
C ARG A 192 -30.82 -3.17 -3.83
N THR A 193 -30.24 -2.07 -4.28
CA THR A 193 -31.00 -0.92 -4.82
C THR A 193 -30.37 -0.41 -6.12
N PRO A 194 -30.53 -1.11 -7.25
CA PRO A 194 -29.87 -0.74 -8.51
C PRO A 194 -30.34 0.60 -9.06
N SER A 195 -31.58 1.00 -8.76
CA SER A 195 -32.20 2.26 -9.18
C SER A 195 -31.75 3.48 -8.39
N ILE A 196 -30.93 3.32 -7.34
CA ILE A 196 -30.47 4.45 -6.52
C ILE A 196 -29.67 5.46 -7.36
N ASP A 197 -30.01 6.73 -7.27
CA ASP A 197 -29.38 7.82 -8.02
C ASP A 197 -28.44 8.66 -7.14
N SER A 198 -28.56 8.53 -5.82
CA SER A 198 -27.81 9.29 -4.84
C SER A 198 -27.46 8.46 -3.61
N ILE A 199 -26.20 8.56 -3.16
CA ILE A 199 -25.72 7.93 -1.94
C ILE A 199 -25.14 9.00 -1.04
N ASP A 200 -25.74 9.20 0.12
CA ASP A 200 -25.08 9.86 1.24
C ASP A 200 -24.21 8.85 2.00
N LEU A 201 -22.94 9.21 2.18
CA LEU A 201 -22.00 8.43 2.98
C LEU A 201 -22.22 8.63 4.47
N GLY A 202 -22.76 9.78 4.91
CA GLY A 202 -22.99 10.08 6.32
C GLY A 202 -21.72 10.11 7.19
N ILE A 203 -20.53 10.02 6.58
CA ILE A 203 -19.25 9.95 7.28
C ILE A 203 -18.84 11.37 7.67
N LYS A 204 -18.74 11.62 8.97
CA LYS A 204 -18.15 12.85 9.51
C LYS A 204 -16.64 12.78 9.33
N GLY A 205 -16.05 13.73 8.60
CA GLY A 205 -14.60 13.72 8.35
C GLY A 205 -14.08 14.81 7.43
N SER A 206 -12.76 14.76 7.17
CA SER A 206 -12.12 15.65 6.22
C SER A 206 -12.71 15.46 4.83
N HIS A 207 -13.32 16.51 4.29
CA HIS A 207 -13.83 16.50 2.91
C HIS A 207 -12.70 16.26 1.90
N ALA A 208 -11.48 16.72 2.21
CA ALA A 208 -10.30 16.46 1.40
C ALA A 208 -9.98 14.95 1.37
N ALA A 209 -10.00 14.28 2.52
CA ALA A 209 -9.77 12.83 2.60
C ALA A 209 -10.90 12.03 1.92
N MET A 210 -12.17 12.43 2.06
CA MET A 210 -13.28 11.78 1.34
C MET A 210 -13.15 11.94 -0.18
N LYS A 211 -12.83 13.14 -0.66
CA LYS A 211 -12.61 13.39 -2.08
C LYS A 211 -11.43 12.56 -2.61
N ALA A 212 -10.33 12.53 -1.86
CA ALA A 212 -9.15 11.73 -2.14
C ALA A 212 -9.48 10.22 -2.21
N PHE A 213 -10.13 9.69 -1.18
CA PHE A 213 -10.57 8.30 -1.13
C PHE A 213 -11.46 7.93 -2.32
N LEU A 214 -12.41 8.78 -2.68
CA LEU A 214 -13.28 8.55 -3.84
C LEU A 214 -12.51 8.64 -5.16
N LYS A 215 -11.51 9.51 -5.25
CA LYS A 215 -10.61 9.61 -6.39
C LYS A 215 -9.79 8.33 -6.57
N ASP A 216 -9.44 7.64 -5.47
CA ASP A 216 -8.69 6.38 -5.50
C ASP A 216 -9.44 5.18 -6.12
N PHE A 217 -10.75 5.32 -6.36
CA PHE A 217 -11.50 4.36 -7.18
C PHE A 217 -11.24 4.51 -8.68
N TYR A 218 -10.85 5.72 -9.10
CA TYR A 218 -10.64 6.07 -10.50
C TYR A 218 -9.17 6.16 -10.86
N MET A 219 -8.31 6.45 -9.89
CA MET A 219 -6.89 6.73 -10.08
C MET A 219 -6.08 6.14 -8.93
N THR A 220 -5.05 5.36 -9.22
CA THR A 220 -4.05 5.00 -8.20
C THR A 220 -2.89 5.99 -8.26
N ASP A 221 -2.47 6.51 -7.11
CA ASP A 221 -1.32 7.43 -6.91
C ASP A 221 -1.42 8.85 -7.50
N THR A 222 -2.12 9.75 -6.81
CA THR A 222 -1.99 11.21 -7.07
C THR A 222 -2.04 12.07 -5.81
N TYR A 223 -1.36 11.63 -4.75
CA TYR A 223 -1.13 12.47 -3.59
C TYR A 223 0.25 13.09 -3.71
N SER A 224 0.35 14.43 -3.75
CA SER A 224 1.64 15.05 -3.48
C SER A 224 1.97 14.78 -2.01
N GLU A 225 3.08 14.10 -1.74
CA GLU A 225 3.55 13.79 -0.38
C GLU A 225 3.68 15.06 0.51
N SER A 226 3.78 16.25 -0.11
CA SER A 226 3.82 17.56 0.56
C SER A 226 2.49 18.07 1.11
N GLU A 227 1.35 17.45 0.80
CA GLU A 227 0.01 17.93 1.22
C GLU A 227 -0.72 16.98 2.20
N CYS A 228 -0.16 15.81 2.49
CA CYS A 228 -0.85 14.77 3.25
C CYS A 228 -0.32 14.65 4.68
N SER A 229 -1.10 15.12 5.66
CA SER A 229 -0.78 14.99 7.08
C SER A 229 -0.98 13.57 7.63
N VAL A 230 -0.42 13.27 8.80
CA VAL A 230 -0.71 12.02 9.53
C VAL A 230 -2.23 11.82 9.68
N GLN A 231 -2.95 12.88 10.03
CA GLN A 231 -4.41 12.84 10.21
C GLN A 231 -5.16 12.55 8.90
N PHE A 232 -4.62 12.98 7.75
CA PHE A 232 -5.20 12.68 6.45
C PHE A 232 -5.17 11.17 6.14
N TYR A 233 -4.07 10.49 6.43
CA TYR A 233 -3.98 9.03 6.24
C TYR A 233 -4.81 8.24 7.26
N ALA A 234 -4.97 8.75 8.49
CA ALA A 234 -5.92 8.20 9.45
C ALA A 234 -7.36 8.24 8.93
N ASP A 235 -7.75 9.35 8.29
CA ASP A 235 -9.07 9.51 7.68
C ASP A 235 -9.27 8.54 6.51
N LEU A 236 -8.27 8.41 5.63
CA LEU A 236 -8.31 7.46 4.51
C LEU A 236 -8.43 6.02 5.00
N TYR A 237 -7.71 5.65 6.06
CA TYR A 237 -7.80 4.32 6.66
C TYR A 237 -9.21 4.03 7.20
N LEU A 238 -9.81 4.98 7.93
CA LEU A 238 -11.19 4.83 8.41
C LEU A 238 -12.19 4.72 7.27
N LEU A 239 -12.03 5.54 6.23
CA LEU A 239 -12.89 5.48 5.05
C LEU A 239 -12.78 4.12 4.35
N ALA A 240 -11.56 3.60 4.20
CA ALA A 240 -11.32 2.32 3.56
C ALA A 240 -11.93 1.16 4.35
N THR A 241 -11.76 1.14 5.66
CA THR A 241 -12.35 0.10 6.52
C THR A 241 -13.88 0.20 6.56
N HIS A 242 -14.44 1.40 6.72
CA HIS A 242 -15.89 1.61 6.78
C HIS A 242 -16.61 1.30 5.46
N LEU A 243 -15.96 1.62 4.34
CA LEU A 243 -16.50 1.37 2.99
C LEU A 243 -16.02 0.05 2.40
N GLY A 244 -15.40 -0.85 3.20
CA GLY A 244 -15.09 -2.21 2.77
C GLY A 244 -14.09 -2.28 1.61
N ARG A 245 -13.09 -1.40 1.62
CA ARG A 245 -11.90 -1.37 0.77
C ARG A 245 -10.69 -1.97 1.50
N GLU A 246 -10.81 -3.25 1.86
CA GLU A 246 -9.75 -3.98 2.57
C GLU A 246 -8.47 -4.12 1.72
N ASP A 247 -8.58 -3.95 0.40
CA ASP A 247 -7.46 -3.97 -0.54
C ASP A 247 -6.48 -2.81 -0.38
N ILE A 248 -6.96 -1.64 0.08
CA ILE A 248 -6.17 -0.40 0.19
C ILE A 248 -6.02 0.09 1.63
N ALA A 249 -6.87 -0.37 2.56
CA ALA A 249 -6.74 -0.02 3.98
C ALA A 249 -5.34 -0.29 4.55
N PRO A 250 -4.67 -1.43 4.28
CA PRO A 250 -3.29 -1.67 4.77
C PRO A 250 -2.29 -0.63 4.26
N PHE A 251 -2.44 -0.15 3.02
CA PHE A 251 -1.57 0.87 2.45
C PHE A 251 -1.71 2.21 3.19
N TYR A 252 -2.94 2.65 3.48
CA TYR A 252 -3.15 3.88 4.25
C TYR A 252 -2.63 3.74 5.68
N LEU A 253 -2.77 2.56 6.29
CA LEU A 253 -2.25 2.29 7.63
C LEU A 253 -0.72 2.32 7.67
N ASP A 254 -0.06 1.78 6.65
CA ASP A 254 1.40 1.80 6.52
C ASP A 254 1.91 3.24 6.34
N ARG A 255 1.27 4.04 5.47
CA ARG A 255 1.61 5.45 5.30
C ARG A 255 1.39 6.28 6.55
N PHE A 256 0.26 6.08 7.24
CA PHE A 256 0.01 6.67 8.55
C PHE A 256 1.14 6.33 9.53
N SER A 257 1.50 5.05 9.62
CA SER A 257 2.54 4.53 10.52
C SER A 257 3.93 5.08 10.21
N ALA A 258 4.28 5.17 8.92
CA ALA A 258 5.55 5.70 8.45
C ALA A 258 5.71 7.20 8.70
N LEU A 259 4.61 7.97 8.66
CA LEU A 259 4.63 9.38 9.01
C LEU A 259 4.68 9.58 10.53
N LEU A 260 3.82 8.88 11.28
CA LEU A 260 3.74 9.00 12.74
C LEU A 260 5.06 8.60 13.44
N SER A 261 5.82 7.66 12.87
CA SER A 261 7.15 7.28 13.37
C SER A 261 8.23 8.33 13.13
N LYS A 262 8.10 9.15 12.08
CA LYS A 262 9.03 10.22 11.73
C LYS A 262 8.72 11.55 12.42
N GLU A 263 7.47 11.77 12.82
CA GLU A 263 7.06 12.98 13.54
C GLU A 263 7.88 13.14 14.82
N PRO A 264 8.48 14.31 15.11
CA PRO A 264 8.99 14.57 16.45
C PRO A 264 7.83 14.50 17.45
N PHE A 265 8.12 14.38 18.75
CA PHE A 265 7.08 14.50 19.77
C PHE A 265 6.54 15.94 19.80
N THR A 266 5.99 16.53 18.74
CA THR A 266 5.52 17.93 18.67
C THR A 266 4.12 18.09 19.27
N TYR A 267 3.60 19.32 19.30
CA TYR A 267 2.18 19.54 19.61
C TYR A 267 1.25 18.84 18.62
N ASP A 268 1.61 18.79 17.33
CA ASP A 268 0.82 18.10 16.30
C ASP A 268 0.80 16.59 16.51
N TYR A 269 1.93 16.03 16.94
CA TYR A 269 2.01 14.62 17.35
C TYR A 269 1.09 14.33 18.53
N ILE A 270 1.12 15.16 19.58
CA ILE A 270 0.24 15.01 20.75
C ILE A 270 -1.22 15.15 20.34
N ALA A 271 -1.58 16.16 19.55
CA ALA A 271 -2.94 16.34 19.05
C ALA A 271 -3.44 15.11 18.25
N CYS A 272 -2.56 14.47 17.49
CA CYS A 272 -2.86 13.20 16.82
C CYS A 272 -3.15 12.07 17.83
N LEU A 273 -2.36 11.96 18.91
CA LEU A 273 -2.61 10.98 19.98
C LEU A 273 -3.93 11.24 20.70
N GLU A 274 -4.20 12.49 21.06
CA GLU A 274 -5.47 12.88 21.70
C GLU A 274 -6.67 12.54 20.79
N THR A 275 -6.53 12.75 19.49
CA THR A 275 -7.56 12.43 18.50
C THR A 275 -7.81 10.93 18.39
N ASN A 276 -6.77 10.09 18.45
CA ASN A 276 -6.88 8.65 18.19
C ASN A 276 -7.06 7.79 19.44
N CYS A 277 -6.48 8.22 20.56
CA CYS A 277 -6.41 7.45 21.81
C CYS A 277 -6.94 8.23 23.03
N GLY A 278 -7.24 9.52 22.89
CA GLY A 278 -7.60 10.42 23.99
C GLY A 278 -8.95 10.11 24.66
N PRO A 279 -9.27 10.83 25.74
CA PRO A 279 -10.44 10.61 26.58
C PRO A 279 -11.76 11.04 25.94
N VAL A 280 -11.71 11.94 24.95
CA VAL A 280 -12.89 12.35 24.18
C VAL A 280 -13.20 11.24 23.18
N TYR A 281 -14.42 10.71 23.22
CA TYR A 281 -14.87 9.68 22.30
C TYR A 281 -14.75 10.20 20.85
N SER A 282 -13.81 9.66 20.10
CA SER A 282 -13.52 10.06 18.74
C SER A 282 -13.98 8.97 17.77
N ARG A 283 -14.14 9.31 16.49
CA ARG A 283 -14.45 8.31 15.44
C ARG A 283 -13.39 7.20 15.30
N TYR A 284 -12.22 7.35 15.94
CA TYR A 284 -11.13 6.38 15.89
C TYR A 284 -11.11 5.45 17.11
N SER A 285 -11.84 5.77 18.19
CA SER A 285 -11.71 5.06 19.47
C SER A 285 -12.07 3.57 19.40
N GLU A 286 -12.98 3.20 18.51
CA GLU A 286 -13.39 1.81 18.26
C GLU A 286 -12.67 1.18 17.06
N SER A 287 -11.78 1.92 16.41
CA SER A 287 -11.01 1.39 15.27
C SER A 287 -9.72 0.74 15.74
N THR A 288 -9.24 -0.22 14.95
CA THR A 288 -7.90 -0.81 15.05
C THR A 288 -6.77 0.23 15.00
N LEU A 289 -7.04 1.43 14.44
CA LEU A 289 -6.06 2.50 14.37
C LEU A 289 -5.62 2.98 15.76
N SER A 290 -6.55 3.06 16.72
CA SER A 290 -6.26 3.50 18.09
C SER A 290 -5.24 2.59 18.78
N GLU A 291 -5.31 1.28 18.53
CA GLU A 291 -4.35 0.30 19.03
C GLU A 291 -2.98 0.43 18.33
N VAL A 292 -2.97 0.66 17.01
CA VAL A 292 -1.72 0.88 16.25
C VAL A 292 -1.00 2.13 16.75
N VAL A 293 -1.73 3.24 16.92
CA VAL A 293 -1.19 4.49 17.49
C VAL A 293 -0.59 4.22 18.87
N PHE A 294 -1.34 3.54 19.75
CA PHE A 294 -0.90 3.23 21.10
C PHE A 294 0.40 2.41 21.12
N GLN A 295 0.49 1.34 20.31
CA GLN A 295 1.69 0.52 20.23
C GLN A 295 2.90 1.30 19.71
N GLN A 296 2.70 2.20 18.74
CA GLN A 296 3.78 3.04 18.25
C GLN A 296 4.30 4.01 19.32
N VAL A 297 3.42 4.65 20.08
CA VAL A 297 3.84 5.53 21.19
C VAL A 297 4.65 4.74 22.21
N LEU A 298 4.17 3.55 22.61
CA LEU A 298 4.88 2.68 23.54
C LEU A 298 6.28 2.31 23.02
N HIS A 299 6.38 1.90 21.74
CA HIS A 299 7.66 1.57 21.14
C HIS A 299 8.63 2.76 21.15
N ARG A 300 8.16 3.96 20.82
CA ARG A 300 8.99 5.17 20.82
C ARG A 300 9.44 5.58 22.22
N VAL A 301 8.55 5.52 23.21
CA VAL A 301 8.90 5.81 24.61
C VAL A 301 9.94 4.81 25.14
N ARG A 302 9.81 3.52 24.81
CA ARG A 302 10.82 2.50 25.14
C ARG A 302 12.17 2.78 24.46
N SER A 303 12.15 3.10 23.17
CA SER A 303 13.37 3.40 22.40
C SER A 303 14.12 4.62 22.95
N LEU A 304 13.42 5.69 23.33
CA LEU A 304 14.04 6.85 23.98
C LEU A 304 14.71 6.46 25.31
N ARG A 305 14.05 5.62 26.10
CA ARG A 305 14.61 5.16 27.37
C ARG A 305 15.86 4.31 27.18
N GLU A 306 15.86 3.42 26.20
CA GLU A 306 17.04 2.63 25.81
C GLU A 306 18.22 3.53 25.39
N SER A 307 17.95 4.67 24.74
CA SER A 307 18.97 5.67 24.39
C SER A 307 19.32 6.63 25.54
N ARG A 308 18.73 6.45 26.75
CA ARG A 308 18.82 7.38 27.89
C ARG A 308 18.33 8.80 27.59
N ASP A 309 17.49 8.93 26.58
CA ASP A 309 16.74 10.14 26.28
C ASP A 309 15.38 10.12 26.98
N TYR A 310 14.82 11.30 27.18
CA TYR A 310 13.49 11.44 27.76
C TYR A 310 12.53 12.09 26.77
N PRO A 311 11.25 11.70 26.78
CA PRO A 311 10.23 12.44 26.06
C PRO A 311 10.25 13.91 26.49
N PRO A 312 9.96 14.85 25.58
CA PRO A 312 9.93 16.27 25.93
C PRO A 312 8.97 16.57 27.08
N SER A 313 9.27 17.61 27.87
CA SER A 313 8.53 17.96 29.09
C SER A 313 7.03 18.22 28.87
N TYR A 314 6.65 18.72 27.70
CA TYR A 314 5.25 18.95 27.36
C TYR A 314 4.49 17.67 27.03
N PHE A 315 5.15 16.60 26.56
CA PHE A 315 4.51 15.26 26.44
C PHE A 315 4.19 14.69 27.83
N ALA A 316 5.14 14.81 28.77
CA ALA A 316 4.91 14.43 30.16
C ALA A 316 3.77 15.24 30.81
N ARG A 317 3.70 16.55 30.54
CA ARG A 317 2.61 17.40 30.99
C ARG A 317 1.26 16.98 30.41
N ALA A 318 1.19 16.67 29.12
CA ALA A 318 -0.06 16.21 28.49
C ALA A 318 -0.55 14.88 29.09
N LEU A 319 0.37 13.95 29.39
CA LEU A 319 0.05 12.72 30.13
C LEU A 319 -0.48 13.00 31.54
N GLN A 320 0.15 13.91 32.28
CA GLN A 320 -0.30 14.32 33.63
C GLN A 320 -1.68 14.98 33.61
N CYS A 321 -1.98 15.78 32.59
CA CYS A 321 -3.29 16.40 32.40
C CYS A 321 -4.36 15.40 31.92
N GLY A 322 -3.99 14.15 31.63
CA GLY A 322 -4.93 13.11 31.20
C GLY A 322 -5.55 13.33 29.81
N THR A 323 -4.91 14.14 28.96
CA THR A 323 -5.48 14.51 27.65
C THR A 323 -5.12 13.50 26.55
N VAL A 324 -3.98 12.81 26.69
CA VAL A 324 -3.40 11.94 25.65
C VAL A 324 -4.13 10.60 25.49
N PHE A 325 -4.57 10.01 26.61
CA PHE A 325 -5.12 8.66 26.64
C PHE A 325 -6.46 8.61 27.39
N ASN A 326 -7.42 7.88 26.85
CA ASN A 326 -8.58 7.42 27.62
C ASN A 326 -8.14 6.44 28.72
N GLY A 327 -9.07 6.14 29.64
CA GLY A 327 -8.78 5.28 30.80
C GLY A 327 -8.19 3.90 30.43
N ARG A 328 -8.63 3.30 29.32
CA ARG A 328 -8.12 2.00 28.83
C ARG A 328 -6.64 2.09 28.44
N PHE A 329 -6.27 3.08 27.64
CA PHE A 329 -4.89 3.25 27.19
C PHE A 329 -3.97 3.79 28.29
N ALA A 330 -4.47 4.67 29.16
CA ALA A 330 -3.71 5.22 30.27
C ALA A 330 -3.28 4.13 31.27
N ALA A 331 -4.20 3.24 31.65
CA ALA A 331 -3.90 2.12 32.55
C ALA A 331 -2.84 1.17 31.95
N ARG A 332 -2.97 0.85 30.66
CA ARG A 332 -1.99 0.00 29.94
C ARG A 332 -0.64 0.68 29.82
N PHE A 333 -0.61 1.97 29.50
CA PHE A 333 0.62 2.75 29.42
C PHE A 333 1.37 2.75 30.76
N ALA A 334 0.65 3.03 31.86
CA ALA A 334 1.21 3.00 33.20
C ALA A 334 1.78 1.61 33.55
N SER A 335 1.00 0.54 33.33
CA SER A 335 1.44 -0.84 33.58
C SER A 335 2.71 -1.19 32.83
N GLU A 336 2.79 -0.82 31.55
CA GLU A 336 3.92 -1.16 30.68
C GLU A 336 5.19 -0.37 31.03
N VAL A 337 5.06 0.91 31.35
CA VAL A 337 6.18 1.77 31.77
C VAL A 337 6.67 1.40 33.18
N LEU A 338 5.76 1.11 34.11
CA LEU A 338 6.08 0.65 35.47
C LEU A 338 6.77 -0.72 35.47
N SER A 339 6.28 -1.67 34.68
CA SER A 339 6.90 -3.00 34.56
C SER A 339 8.33 -2.90 34.03
N SER A 340 8.57 -1.97 33.09
CA SER A 340 9.89 -1.68 32.57
C SER A 340 10.80 -0.97 33.60
N LEU A 341 10.25 -0.20 34.56
CA LEU A 341 10.98 0.40 35.69
C LEU A 341 11.42 -0.63 36.73
N VAL A 342 10.52 -1.54 37.11
CA VAL A 342 10.84 -2.61 38.06
C VAL A 342 11.94 -3.53 37.53
N MET A 343 11.93 -3.84 36.22
CA MET A 343 12.98 -4.64 35.58
C MET A 343 14.35 -3.96 35.50
N GLU A 344 14.40 -2.62 35.45
CA GLU A 344 15.66 -1.86 35.46
C GLU A 344 16.28 -1.84 36.86
N VAL A 345 15.46 -1.65 37.90
CA VAL A 345 15.91 -1.66 39.32
C VAL A 345 16.39 -3.03 39.77
N GLN A 346 15.92 -4.12 39.15
CA GLN A 346 16.40 -5.48 39.43
C GLN A 346 17.70 -5.85 38.69
N ARG A 347 18.14 -5.03 37.73
CA ARG A 347 19.39 -5.24 36.96
C ARG A 347 20.55 -4.36 37.43
N THR A 348 20.28 -3.36 38.26
CA THR A 348 21.26 -2.59 39.05
C THR A 348 21.46 -3.24 40.40
#